data_AF-A0A0Q7DJR1-F1
#
_entry.id   AF-A0A0Q7DJR1-F1
#
_cell.length_a   1.000
_cell.length_b   1.000
_cell.length_c   1.000
_cell.angle_alpha   90.00
_cell.angle_beta   90.00
_cell.angle_gamma   90.00
#
_symmetry.space_group_name_H-M   'P 1'
#
loop_
_entity.id
_entity.type
_entity.pdbx_description
1 polymer ?
#
loop_
_entity_poly.entity_id
_entity_poly.type
_entity_poly.pdbx_seq_one_letter_code
_entity_poly.pdbx_strand_id
1 'polypeptide(L)'
;MQIAFDTESARWAALAARDAAADGAFFYSVRTTGVYCRPSCAARPARPENVAFHASTADAEAAGFRPCKRCKPDQAPLAQRNAAAVAAACRLVESSEELPGLEALAAGAGLSPFHFHRVFKSVTGLTPKAYADARRAERVRQALAGTGTITEAIYDAGFNSGGRFYEQSQKVLGMTPTRFRAGGVAAQIRFAVGECSLGSILVAATEKGVCAILFGDDPDHLARDLQDRFDKAELIGGDAAFEKLVAQVVGFVEHPRLGLDLPLDVRGTAFQQRVWQALAEIPAGETASYATVAAKIGKPTAIRAVAQACAANALAVAIPCHRVVRNDGALSGYRWGVERKRALLDREAAA
;
A
#
# COMPACT_ATOMS: atom_id res chain seq x y z
N MET A 1 36.88 0.20 -11.13
CA MET A 1 35.45 0.01 -11.42
C MET A 1 35.37 -0.42 -12.88
N GLN A 2 35.28 -1.74 -13.15
CA GLN A 2 35.23 -2.25 -14.53
C GLN A 2 33.95 -1.72 -15.20
N ILE A 3 34.11 -1.02 -16.32
CA ILE A 3 33.01 -0.47 -17.11
C ILE A 3 32.37 -1.66 -17.84
N ALA A 4 31.11 -1.95 -17.54
CA ALA A 4 30.47 -3.23 -17.84
C ALA A 4 30.26 -3.56 -19.35
N PHE A 5 30.65 -2.68 -20.30
CA PHE A 5 30.34 -2.84 -21.73
C PHE A 5 31.42 -2.28 -22.68
N ASP A 6 32.70 -2.39 -22.31
CA ASP A 6 33.83 -1.85 -23.09
C ASP A 6 34.17 -2.66 -24.35
N THR A 7 33.78 -3.95 -24.39
CA THR A 7 34.05 -4.82 -25.54
C THR A 7 32.84 -4.94 -26.45
N GLU A 8 33.08 -5.13 -27.74
CA GLU A 8 32.01 -5.33 -28.72
C GLU A 8 31.19 -6.59 -28.40
N SER A 9 31.85 -7.66 -27.94
CA SER A 9 31.18 -8.89 -27.50
C SER A 9 30.22 -8.66 -26.33
N ALA A 10 30.59 -7.83 -25.35
CA ALA A 10 29.70 -7.48 -24.23
C ALA A 10 28.49 -6.66 -24.70
N ARG A 11 28.68 -5.74 -25.65
CA ARG A 11 27.59 -4.95 -26.25
C ARG A 11 26.62 -5.82 -27.06
N TRP A 12 27.14 -6.79 -27.82
CA TRP A 12 26.34 -7.77 -28.53
C TRP A 12 25.53 -8.68 -27.58
N ALA A 13 26.14 -9.15 -26.49
CA ALA A 13 25.45 -9.94 -25.47
C ALA A 13 24.31 -9.13 -24.82
N ALA A 14 24.57 -7.87 -24.45
CA ALA A 14 23.57 -6.97 -23.89
C ALA A 14 22.40 -6.71 -24.87
N LEU A 15 22.72 -6.51 -26.16
CA LEU A 15 21.71 -6.29 -27.19
C LEU A 15 20.84 -7.55 -27.43
N ALA A 16 21.45 -8.74 -27.42
CA ALA A 16 20.75 -10.01 -27.55
C ALA A 16 19.82 -10.27 -26.36
N ALA A 17 20.28 -9.96 -25.14
CA ALA A 17 19.52 -10.09 -23.90
C ALA A 17 18.48 -8.97 -23.69
N ARG A 18 18.54 -7.89 -24.47
CA ARG A 18 17.80 -6.63 -24.25
C ARG A 18 18.01 -6.10 -22.83
N ASP A 19 19.26 -6.10 -22.39
CA ASP A 19 19.62 -5.75 -21.03
C ASP A 19 19.37 -4.27 -20.74
N ALA A 20 18.47 -3.99 -19.78
CA ALA A 20 18.17 -2.65 -19.33
C ALA A 20 19.31 -2.01 -18.51
N ALA A 21 20.22 -2.80 -17.95
CA ALA A 21 21.40 -2.30 -17.25
C ALA A 21 22.44 -1.68 -18.22
N ALA A 22 22.36 -2.01 -19.50
CA ALA A 22 23.19 -1.43 -20.55
C ALA A 22 22.64 -0.09 -21.09
N ASP A 23 21.42 0.30 -20.72
CA ASP A 23 20.81 1.55 -21.16
C ASP A 23 21.58 2.76 -20.64
N GLY A 24 22.10 3.58 -21.55
CA GLY A 24 22.90 4.76 -21.21
C GLY A 24 24.40 4.49 -21.07
N ALA A 25 24.83 3.21 -21.05
CA ALA A 25 26.23 2.84 -21.17
C ALA A 25 26.73 2.88 -22.62
N PHE A 26 25.86 2.50 -23.56
CA PHE A 26 26.07 2.67 -25.00
C PHE A 26 24.73 2.73 -25.75
N PHE A 27 24.79 3.10 -27.01
CA PHE A 27 23.67 3.12 -27.96
C PHE A 27 24.05 2.33 -29.20
N TYR A 28 23.06 1.85 -29.96
CA TYR A 28 23.31 1.17 -31.23
C TYR A 28 22.47 1.77 -32.34
N SER A 29 23.03 1.90 -33.53
CA SER A 29 22.32 2.34 -34.73
C SER A 29 22.11 1.21 -35.72
N VAL A 30 21.09 1.33 -36.56
CA VAL A 30 20.74 0.36 -37.60
C VAL A 30 20.72 1.05 -38.95
N ARG A 31 21.72 0.75 -39.80
CA ARG A 31 21.94 1.37 -41.12
C ARG A 31 20.69 1.37 -42.00
N THR A 32 20.00 0.22 -42.08
CA THR A 32 18.84 0.05 -42.97
C THR A 32 17.61 0.87 -42.56
N THR A 33 17.50 1.25 -41.29
CA THR A 33 16.34 2.01 -40.78
C THR A 33 16.67 3.46 -40.44
N GLY A 34 17.97 3.82 -40.43
CA GLY A 34 18.45 5.16 -40.11
C GLY A 34 18.17 5.58 -38.66
N VAL A 35 17.94 4.64 -37.73
CA VAL A 35 17.65 4.95 -36.32
C VAL A 35 18.72 4.46 -35.38
N TYR A 36 18.89 5.15 -34.26
CA TYR A 36 19.61 4.64 -33.09
C TYR A 36 18.68 4.33 -31.92
N CYS A 37 19.10 3.40 -31.07
CA CYS A 37 18.32 2.78 -30.03
C CYS A 37 19.15 2.56 -28.75
N ARG A 38 18.44 2.42 -27.62
CA ARG A 38 18.96 1.83 -26.38
C ARG A 38 19.07 0.30 -26.50
N PRO A 39 20.01 -0.37 -25.83
CA PRO A 39 20.16 -1.84 -25.85
C PRO A 39 18.89 -2.60 -25.45
N SER A 40 18.09 -2.07 -24.53
CA SER A 40 16.81 -2.66 -24.10
C SER A 40 15.66 -2.58 -25.14
N CYS A 41 15.90 -1.98 -26.31
CA CYS A 41 14.86 -1.71 -27.29
C CYS A 41 14.20 -3.00 -27.79
N ALA A 42 12.87 -3.09 -27.67
CA ALA A 42 12.06 -4.21 -28.17
C ALA A 42 11.89 -4.22 -29.71
N ALA A 43 12.70 -3.45 -30.45
CA ALA A 43 12.73 -3.51 -31.91
C ALA A 43 13.17 -4.91 -32.39
N ARG A 44 12.82 -5.23 -33.64
CA ARG A 44 13.31 -6.47 -34.25
C ARG A 44 14.84 -6.40 -34.35
N PRO A 45 15.57 -7.47 -33.97
CA PRO A 45 17.01 -7.50 -34.13
C PRO A 45 17.42 -7.22 -35.58
N ALA A 46 18.39 -6.33 -35.76
CA ALA A 46 18.98 -6.08 -37.06
C ALA A 46 20.11 -7.09 -37.33
N ARG A 47 20.45 -7.29 -38.61
CA ARG A 47 21.62 -8.11 -38.97
C ARG A 47 22.89 -7.44 -38.45
N PRO A 48 23.89 -8.22 -37.97
CA PRO A 48 25.13 -7.67 -37.44
C PRO A 48 25.83 -6.66 -38.35
N GLU A 49 25.87 -6.93 -39.66
CA GLU A 49 26.43 -6.04 -40.68
C GLU A 49 25.81 -4.63 -40.76
N ASN A 50 24.60 -4.47 -40.21
CA ASN A 50 23.85 -3.21 -40.23
C ASN A 50 23.89 -2.47 -38.89
N VAL A 51 24.57 -3.00 -37.88
CA VAL A 51 24.62 -2.42 -36.54
C VAL A 51 25.95 -1.72 -36.29
N ALA A 52 25.89 -0.53 -35.68
CA ALA A 52 27.07 0.16 -35.15
C ALA A 52 26.80 0.62 -33.71
N PHE A 53 27.82 0.61 -32.86
CA PHE A 53 27.70 1.05 -31.46
C PHE A 53 28.26 2.47 -31.27
N HIS A 54 27.63 3.23 -30.39
CA HIS A 54 27.92 4.63 -30.08
C HIS A 54 28.03 4.81 -28.57
N ALA A 55 28.93 5.68 -28.10
CA ALA A 55 29.10 5.93 -26.67
C ALA A 55 27.98 6.82 -26.11
N SER A 56 27.50 7.77 -26.91
CA SER A 56 26.43 8.69 -26.54
C SER A 56 25.35 8.83 -27.63
N THR A 57 24.23 9.46 -27.28
CA THR A 57 23.20 9.84 -28.26
C THR A 57 23.73 10.88 -29.25
N ALA A 58 24.60 11.79 -28.79
CA ALA A 58 25.22 12.80 -29.63
C ALA A 58 26.12 12.18 -30.72
N ASP A 59 26.88 11.13 -30.37
CA ASP A 59 27.71 10.42 -31.35
C ASP A 59 26.86 9.76 -32.45
N ALA A 60 25.75 9.14 -32.05
CA ALA A 60 24.83 8.51 -33.00
C ALA A 60 24.15 9.53 -33.92
N GLU A 61 23.82 10.72 -33.41
CA GLU A 61 23.22 11.80 -34.19
C GLU A 61 24.23 12.44 -35.15
N ALA A 62 25.48 12.65 -34.70
CA ALA A 62 26.57 13.11 -35.55
C ALA A 62 26.88 12.13 -36.69
N ALA A 63 26.66 10.83 -36.46
CA ALA A 63 26.74 9.78 -37.48
C ALA A 63 25.51 9.71 -38.42
N GLY A 64 24.55 10.63 -38.29
CA GLY A 64 23.39 10.79 -39.19
C GLY A 64 22.17 9.94 -38.83
N PHE A 65 22.12 9.35 -37.63
CA PHE A 65 20.99 8.53 -37.20
C PHE A 65 19.99 9.35 -36.39
N ARG A 66 18.69 9.15 -36.63
CA ARG A 66 17.63 9.78 -35.82
C ARG A 66 17.26 8.91 -34.62
N PRO A 67 16.74 9.49 -33.51
CA PRO A 67 16.29 8.69 -32.38
C PRO A 67 15.15 7.74 -32.75
N CYS A 68 15.20 6.52 -32.23
CA CYS A 68 14.14 5.54 -32.40
C CYS A 68 12.86 6.00 -31.69
N LYS A 69 11.75 6.07 -32.44
CA LYS A 69 10.44 6.47 -31.89
C LYS A 69 9.87 5.50 -30.86
N ARG A 70 10.39 4.27 -30.78
CA ARG A 70 9.93 3.22 -29.87
C ARG A 70 10.58 3.30 -28.50
N CYS A 71 11.92 3.22 -28.43
CA CYS A 71 12.62 3.35 -27.14
C CYS A 71 12.86 4.80 -26.73
N LYS A 72 12.82 5.75 -27.68
CA LYS A 72 13.08 7.19 -27.50
C LYS A 72 14.37 7.41 -26.70
N PRO A 73 15.53 7.03 -27.27
CA PRO A 73 16.81 7.05 -26.57
C PRO A 73 17.21 8.44 -26.07
N ASP A 74 16.75 9.47 -26.80
CA ASP A 74 16.85 10.91 -26.54
C ASP A 74 16.04 11.39 -25.31
N GLN A 75 15.15 10.54 -24.77
CA GLN A 75 14.31 10.88 -23.62
C GLN A 75 14.71 10.10 -22.38
N ALA A 76 14.17 10.52 -21.23
CA ALA A 76 14.27 9.76 -19.99
C ALA A 76 13.79 8.30 -20.17
N PRO A 77 14.34 7.34 -19.39
CA PRO A 77 13.94 5.95 -19.43
C PRO A 77 12.42 5.76 -19.36
N LEU A 78 11.91 4.72 -20.03
CA LEU A 78 10.46 4.47 -20.12
C LEU A 78 9.79 4.38 -18.74
N ALA A 79 10.44 3.74 -17.77
CA ALA A 79 9.94 3.64 -16.41
C ALA A 79 9.76 5.02 -15.76
N GLN A 80 10.72 5.93 -15.93
CA GLN A 80 10.65 7.29 -15.40
C GLN A 80 9.56 8.11 -16.10
N ARG A 81 9.42 7.99 -17.42
CA ARG A 81 8.33 8.65 -18.17
C ARG A 81 6.96 8.14 -17.75
N ASN A 82 6.82 6.84 -17.56
CA ASN A 82 5.58 6.23 -17.05
C ASN A 82 5.26 6.73 -15.63
N ALA A 83 6.26 6.79 -14.75
CA ALA A 83 6.08 7.33 -13.39
C ALA A 83 5.67 8.81 -13.42
N ALA A 84 6.31 9.63 -14.24
CA ALA A 84 5.97 11.04 -14.40
C ALA A 84 4.55 11.25 -14.96
N ALA A 85 4.16 10.47 -15.97
CA ALA A 85 2.82 10.49 -16.56
C ALA A 85 1.74 10.10 -15.55
N VAL A 86 1.99 9.06 -14.76
CA VAL A 86 1.09 8.64 -13.68
C VAL A 86 1.01 9.67 -12.57
N ALA A 87 2.14 10.27 -12.15
CA ALA A 87 2.16 11.32 -11.15
C ALA A 87 1.39 12.57 -11.60
N ALA A 88 1.50 12.95 -12.88
CA ALA A 88 0.71 14.04 -13.46
C ALA A 88 -0.79 13.72 -13.44
N ALA A 89 -1.17 12.50 -13.80
CA ALA A 89 -2.57 12.05 -13.74
C ALA A 89 -3.10 12.01 -12.30
N CYS A 90 -2.31 11.55 -11.32
CA CYS A 90 -2.68 11.60 -9.91
C CYS A 90 -2.90 13.03 -9.43
N ARG A 91 -1.99 13.96 -9.76
CA ARG A 91 -2.16 15.39 -9.44
C ARG A 91 -3.43 15.96 -10.06
N LEU A 92 -3.73 15.61 -11.31
CA LEU A 92 -4.97 16.04 -11.98
C LEU A 92 -6.20 15.53 -11.22
N VAL A 93 -6.24 14.26 -10.83
CA VAL A 93 -7.31 13.70 -9.99
C VAL A 93 -7.41 14.41 -8.63
N GLU A 94 -6.28 14.80 -8.04
CA GLU A 94 -6.22 15.46 -6.75
C GLU A 94 -6.68 16.92 -6.80
N SER A 95 -6.38 17.65 -7.89
CA SER A 95 -6.65 19.08 -8.06
C SER A 95 -7.96 19.40 -8.77
N SER A 96 -8.53 18.49 -9.56
CA SER A 96 -9.76 18.75 -10.30
C SER A 96 -11.00 18.63 -9.41
N GLU A 97 -11.88 19.62 -9.42
CA GLU A 97 -13.18 19.59 -8.72
C GLU A 97 -14.04 18.42 -9.22
N GLU A 98 -14.28 18.36 -10.53
CA GLU A 98 -14.89 17.21 -11.19
C GLU A 98 -13.84 16.17 -11.56
N LEU A 99 -14.05 14.91 -11.16
CA LEU A 99 -13.09 13.85 -11.37
C LEU A 99 -13.00 13.47 -12.85
N PRO A 100 -11.83 13.64 -13.50
CA PRO A 100 -11.66 13.35 -14.92
C PRO A 100 -11.85 11.86 -15.23
N GLY A 101 -12.50 11.58 -16.35
CA GLY A 101 -12.64 10.23 -16.90
C GLY A 101 -11.31 9.64 -17.37
N LEU A 102 -11.31 8.35 -17.71
CA LEU A 102 -10.12 7.63 -18.17
C LEU A 102 -9.49 8.29 -19.40
N GLU A 103 -10.34 8.76 -20.32
CA GLU A 103 -9.96 9.40 -21.57
C GLU A 103 -9.20 10.71 -21.33
N ALA A 104 -9.69 11.54 -20.42
CA ALA A 104 -9.06 12.81 -20.05
C ALA A 104 -7.71 12.58 -19.34
N LEU A 105 -7.64 11.59 -18.45
CA LEU A 105 -6.39 11.22 -17.76
C LEU A 105 -5.34 10.67 -18.75
N ALA A 106 -5.78 9.83 -19.68
CA ALA A 106 -4.90 9.26 -20.70
C ALA A 106 -4.39 10.35 -21.66
N ALA A 107 -5.27 11.28 -22.08
CA ALA A 107 -4.90 12.43 -22.91
C ALA A 107 -3.87 13.32 -22.21
N GLY A 108 -4.08 13.67 -20.94
CA GLY A 108 -3.12 14.45 -20.14
C GLY A 108 -1.77 13.75 -19.94
N ALA A 109 -1.75 12.42 -20.00
CA ALA A 109 -0.54 11.60 -19.96
C ALA A 109 0.12 11.37 -21.35
N GLY A 110 -0.51 11.82 -22.44
CA GLY A 110 -0.04 11.57 -23.80
C GLY A 110 -0.08 10.08 -24.20
N LEU A 111 -0.99 9.29 -23.62
CA LEU A 111 -1.12 7.85 -23.82
C LEU A 111 -2.52 7.49 -24.31
N SER A 112 -2.66 6.35 -24.99
CA SER A 112 -3.99 5.80 -25.28
C SER A 112 -4.67 5.30 -24.01
N PRO A 113 -6.01 5.29 -23.90
CA PRO A 113 -6.73 4.89 -22.69
C PRO A 113 -6.34 3.49 -22.17
N PHE A 114 -6.22 2.51 -23.06
CA PHE A 114 -5.83 1.14 -22.70
C PHE A 114 -4.37 1.05 -22.21
N HIS A 115 -3.46 1.77 -22.87
CA HIS A 115 -2.05 1.79 -22.46
C HIS A 115 -1.88 2.52 -21.13
N PHE A 116 -2.52 3.67 -20.98
CA PHE A 116 -2.57 4.43 -19.73
C PHE A 116 -3.11 3.57 -18.59
N HIS A 117 -4.23 2.87 -18.78
CA HIS A 117 -4.79 1.99 -17.75
C HIS A 117 -3.79 0.94 -17.27
N ARG A 118 -3.09 0.26 -18.19
CA ARG A 118 -2.05 -0.73 -17.85
C ARG A 118 -0.87 -0.09 -17.12
N VAL A 119 -0.37 1.04 -17.62
CA VAL A 119 0.76 1.77 -17.02
C VAL A 119 0.39 2.26 -15.62
N PHE A 120 -0.77 2.91 -15.48
CA PHE A 120 -1.31 3.39 -14.20
C PHE A 120 -1.47 2.26 -13.19
N LYS A 121 -2.02 1.10 -13.61
CA LYS A 121 -2.11 -0.08 -12.75
C LYS A 121 -0.75 -0.65 -12.38
N SER A 122 0.21 -0.66 -13.31
CA SER A 122 1.57 -1.16 -13.01
C SER A 122 2.33 -0.26 -12.02
N VAL A 123 2.14 1.06 -12.11
CA VAL A 123 2.82 2.05 -11.25
C VAL A 123 2.11 2.22 -9.91
N THR A 124 0.79 2.39 -9.90
CA THR A 124 0.01 2.68 -8.67
C THR A 124 -0.55 1.43 -8.00
N GLY A 125 -0.61 0.29 -8.70
CA GLY A 125 -1.32 -0.93 -8.30
C GLY A 125 -2.85 -0.81 -8.21
N LEU A 126 -3.41 0.32 -8.61
CA LEU A 126 -4.86 0.56 -8.71
C LEU A 126 -5.23 0.83 -10.16
N THR A 127 -6.47 0.56 -10.54
CA THR A 127 -6.98 1.09 -11.81
C THR A 127 -7.19 2.60 -11.66
N PRO A 128 -7.10 3.39 -12.75
CA PRO A 128 -7.43 4.83 -12.72
C PRO A 128 -8.77 5.10 -12.05
N LYS A 129 -9.79 4.27 -12.35
CA LYS A 129 -11.10 4.34 -11.73
C LYS A 129 -11.07 4.09 -10.22
N ALA A 130 -10.39 3.03 -9.77
CA ALA A 130 -10.30 2.74 -8.33
C ALA A 130 -9.55 3.83 -7.56
N TYR A 131 -8.53 4.45 -8.17
CA TYR A 131 -7.83 5.58 -7.59
C TYR A 131 -8.72 6.83 -7.50
N ALA A 132 -9.46 7.15 -8.56
CA ALA A 132 -10.43 8.24 -8.55
C ALA A 132 -11.57 8.01 -7.54
N ASP A 133 -12.08 6.78 -7.45
CA ASP A 133 -13.12 6.40 -6.48
C ASP A 133 -12.58 6.51 -5.03
N ALA A 134 -11.32 6.13 -4.78
CA ALA A 134 -10.68 6.30 -3.47
C ALA A 134 -10.43 7.79 -3.12
N ARG A 135 -10.05 8.63 -4.09
CA ARG A 135 -9.91 10.06 -3.87
C ARG A 135 -11.26 10.72 -3.62
N ARG A 136 -12.31 10.30 -4.33
CA ARG A 136 -13.69 10.71 -4.08
C ARG A 136 -14.12 10.35 -2.66
N ALA A 137 -13.84 9.13 -2.22
CA ALA A 137 -14.10 8.68 -0.86
C ALA A 137 -13.43 9.57 0.19
N GLU A 138 -12.16 9.92 -0.05
CA GLU A 138 -11.41 10.83 0.81
C GLU A 138 -12.03 12.22 0.86
N ARG A 139 -12.40 12.80 -0.28
CA ARG A 139 -13.07 14.12 -0.33
C ARG A 139 -14.40 14.11 0.40
N VAL A 140 -15.22 13.07 0.23
CA VAL A 140 -16.47 12.92 0.97
C VAL A 140 -16.20 12.87 2.48
N ARG A 141 -15.19 12.11 2.92
CA ARG A 141 -14.81 12.04 4.34
C ARG A 141 -14.33 13.39 4.88
N GLN A 142 -13.55 14.14 4.11
CA GLN A 142 -13.06 15.47 4.48
C GLN A 142 -14.17 16.52 4.51
N ALA A 143 -15.03 16.55 3.49
CA ALA A 143 -16.16 17.46 3.42
C ALA A 143 -17.17 17.22 4.55
N LEU A 144 -17.41 15.95 4.90
CA LEU A 144 -18.28 15.59 6.04
C LEU A 144 -17.63 15.86 7.41
N ALA A 145 -16.31 16.04 7.49
CA ALA A 145 -15.61 16.43 8.71
C ALA A 145 -15.59 17.96 8.96
N GLY A 146 -16.02 18.76 7.97
CA GLY A 146 -16.13 20.22 8.08
C GLY A 146 -17.37 20.71 8.84
N THR A 147 -17.45 22.01 9.08
CA THR A 147 -18.52 22.67 9.87
C THR A 147 -19.79 23.02 9.07
N GLY A 148 -19.78 22.95 7.73
CA GLY A 148 -20.91 23.27 6.85
C GLY A 148 -22.02 22.20 6.84
N THR A 149 -23.19 22.46 6.25
CA THR A 149 -24.31 21.51 6.15
C THR A 149 -23.97 20.29 5.27
N ILE A 150 -24.68 19.16 5.44
CA ILE A 150 -24.46 17.95 4.60
C ILE A 150 -24.65 18.30 3.12
N THR A 151 -25.58 19.19 2.80
CA THR A 151 -25.85 19.67 1.45
C THR A 151 -24.67 20.44 0.86
N GLU A 152 -23.98 21.28 1.64
CA GLU A 152 -22.77 21.98 1.19
C GLU A 152 -21.60 21.02 0.98
N ALA A 153 -21.41 20.05 1.90
CA ALA A 153 -20.40 19.00 1.77
C ALA A 153 -20.60 18.11 0.52
N ILE A 154 -21.84 17.99 0.02
CA ILE A 154 -22.17 17.27 -1.22
C ILE A 154 -21.69 18.06 -2.45
N TYR A 155 -21.90 19.37 -2.46
CA TYR A 155 -21.45 20.24 -3.55
C TYR A 155 -19.94 20.39 -3.57
N ASP A 156 -19.30 20.62 -2.42
CA ASP A 156 -17.84 20.76 -2.29
C ASP A 156 -17.09 19.47 -2.66
N ALA A 157 -17.71 18.30 -2.50
CA ALA A 157 -17.15 17.01 -2.90
C ALA A 157 -17.34 16.68 -4.39
N GLY A 158 -17.95 17.57 -5.18
CA GLY A 158 -18.13 17.44 -6.63
C GLY A 158 -19.32 16.58 -7.07
N PHE A 159 -20.38 16.47 -6.26
CA PHE A 159 -21.60 15.75 -6.63
C PHE A 159 -22.68 16.69 -7.16
N ASN A 160 -22.98 16.62 -8.46
CA ASN A 160 -24.05 17.39 -9.12
C ASN A 160 -25.49 16.98 -8.72
N SER A 161 -25.69 16.02 -7.80
CA SER A 161 -27.01 15.66 -7.28
C SER A 161 -26.93 14.89 -5.95
N GLY A 162 -27.80 15.25 -4.99
CA GLY A 162 -27.87 14.59 -3.68
C GLY A 162 -28.22 13.10 -3.73
N GLY A 163 -28.99 12.65 -4.73
CA GLY A 163 -29.39 11.24 -4.88
C GLY A 163 -28.22 10.29 -5.15
N ARG A 164 -27.33 10.63 -6.08
CA ARG A 164 -26.11 9.81 -6.36
C ARG A 164 -25.13 9.84 -5.20
N PHE A 165 -25.10 10.93 -4.44
CA PHE A 165 -24.27 11.02 -3.24
C PHE A 165 -24.72 10.03 -2.17
N TYR A 166 -26.01 9.94 -1.83
CA TYR A 166 -26.46 9.00 -0.78
C TYR A 166 -26.22 7.53 -1.17
N GLU A 167 -26.44 7.18 -2.43
CA GLU A 167 -26.26 5.82 -2.92
C GLU A 167 -24.79 5.38 -3.00
N GLN A 168 -23.88 6.31 -3.37
CA GLN A 168 -22.44 6.05 -3.45
C GLN A 168 -21.73 6.22 -2.11
N SER A 169 -22.13 7.18 -1.28
CA SER A 169 -21.54 7.42 0.04
C SER A 169 -21.79 6.25 0.99
N GLN A 170 -22.94 5.58 0.94
CA GLN A 170 -23.15 4.34 1.70
C GLN A 170 -22.18 3.23 1.30
N LYS A 171 -21.94 3.03 -0.02
CA LYS A 171 -20.99 2.03 -0.53
C LYS A 171 -19.53 2.36 -0.17
N VAL A 172 -19.22 3.64 0.01
CA VAL A 172 -17.88 4.16 0.21
C VAL A 172 -17.52 4.35 1.69
N LEU A 173 -18.47 4.80 2.51
CA LEU A 173 -18.31 5.05 3.95
C LEU A 173 -18.73 3.83 4.80
N GLY A 174 -19.42 2.86 4.21
CA GLY A 174 -20.03 1.73 4.93
C GLY A 174 -21.17 2.15 5.89
N MET A 175 -21.62 3.41 5.82
CA MET A 175 -22.67 4.00 6.64
C MET A 175 -23.26 5.25 5.95
N THR A 176 -24.34 5.83 6.49
CA THR A 176 -24.94 7.05 5.94
C THR A 176 -24.08 8.30 6.23
N PRO A 177 -24.06 9.31 5.35
CA PRO A 177 -23.32 10.57 5.55
C PRO A 177 -23.63 11.28 6.86
N THR A 178 -24.90 11.31 7.27
CA THR A 178 -25.35 11.85 8.56
C THR A 178 -24.72 11.10 9.74
N ARG A 179 -24.62 9.76 9.63
CA ARG A 179 -24.00 8.89 10.65
C ARG A 179 -22.48 9.03 10.65
N PHE A 180 -21.85 9.24 9.50
CA PHE A 180 -20.41 9.52 9.41
C PHE A 180 -20.05 10.88 10.03
N ARG A 181 -20.83 11.93 9.74
CA ARG A 181 -20.64 13.28 10.30
C ARG A 181 -20.89 13.32 11.81
N ALA A 182 -21.81 12.51 12.31
CA ALA A 182 -22.00 12.30 13.75
C ALA A 182 -20.83 11.53 14.43
N GLY A 183 -19.80 11.13 13.68
CA GLY A 183 -18.63 10.40 14.19
C GLY A 183 -18.69 8.88 14.02
N GLY A 184 -19.55 8.37 13.13
CA GLY A 184 -20.23 7.11 13.41
C GLY A 184 -21.30 7.39 14.46
N VAL A 185 -22.16 6.44 14.83
CA VAL A 185 -22.79 6.56 16.16
C VAL A 185 -21.64 6.70 17.15
N ALA A 186 -21.73 7.54 18.20
CA ALA A 186 -20.81 7.46 19.34
C ALA A 186 -20.69 5.99 19.70
N ALA A 187 -19.62 5.34 19.22
CA ALA A 187 -19.61 3.89 19.19
C ALA A 187 -19.36 3.52 20.64
N GLN A 188 -20.34 2.86 21.26
CA GLN A 188 -20.12 2.34 22.60
C GLN A 188 -19.04 1.28 22.49
N ILE A 189 -17.91 1.57 23.12
CA ILE A 189 -16.78 0.65 23.20
C ILE A 189 -16.73 0.18 24.64
N ARG A 190 -17.08 -1.09 24.84
CA ARG A 190 -16.82 -1.75 26.12
C ARG A 190 -15.34 -2.12 26.17
N PHE A 191 -14.70 -1.82 27.29
CA PHE A 191 -13.31 -2.21 27.50
C PHE A 191 -13.08 -2.67 28.94
N ALA A 192 -12.05 -3.48 29.11
CA ALA A 192 -11.55 -3.88 30.41
C ALA A 192 -10.04 -4.07 30.33
N VAL A 193 -9.39 -3.89 31.48
CA VAL A 193 -7.96 -4.16 31.64
C VAL A 193 -7.82 -5.38 32.53
N GLY A 194 -6.96 -6.31 32.12
CA GLY A 194 -6.57 -7.48 32.89
C GLY A 194 -5.06 -7.65 32.89
N GLU A 195 -4.60 -8.78 33.40
CA GLU A 195 -3.19 -9.15 33.43
C GLU A 195 -2.94 -10.43 32.62
N CYS A 196 -1.77 -10.50 31.98
CA CYS A 196 -1.29 -11.69 31.30
C CYS A 196 0.24 -11.82 31.50
N SER A 197 0.82 -12.91 31.02
CA SER A 197 2.27 -13.15 31.08
C SER A 197 3.12 -12.08 30.38
N LEU A 198 2.52 -11.24 29.53
CA LEU A 198 3.16 -10.14 28.82
C LEU A 198 2.93 -8.79 29.51
N GLY A 199 2.41 -8.77 30.74
CA GLY A 199 2.02 -7.58 31.49
C GLY A 199 0.53 -7.25 31.35
N SER A 200 0.17 -6.00 31.60
CA SER A 200 -1.21 -5.54 31.51
C SER A 200 -1.73 -5.64 30.08
N ILE A 201 -2.97 -6.10 29.94
CA ILE A 201 -3.66 -6.28 28.67
C ILE A 201 -4.98 -5.52 28.71
N LEU A 202 -5.22 -4.67 27.70
CA LEU A 202 -6.50 -4.01 27.49
C LEU A 202 -7.21 -4.69 26.32
N VAL A 203 -8.46 -5.07 26.54
CA VAL A 203 -9.36 -5.60 25.49
C VAL A 203 -10.53 -4.65 25.34
N ALA A 204 -10.83 -4.24 24.11
CA ALA A 204 -11.96 -3.40 23.79
C ALA A 204 -12.78 -3.98 22.63
N ALA A 205 -14.10 -3.88 22.72
CA ALA A 205 -15.00 -4.35 21.67
C ALA A 205 -16.14 -3.35 21.40
N THR A 206 -16.61 -3.38 20.16
CA THR A 206 -17.84 -2.71 19.73
C THR A 206 -18.93 -3.78 19.55
N GLU A 207 -20.13 -3.37 19.17
CA GLU A 207 -21.21 -4.30 18.79
C GLU A 207 -20.82 -5.27 17.66
N LYS A 208 -19.81 -4.93 16.84
CA LYS A 208 -19.35 -5.77 15.73
C LYS A 208 -18.34 -6.84 16.16
N GLY A 209 -17.66 -6.66 17.29
CA GLY A 209 -16.56 -7.50 17.71
C GLY A 209 -15.39 -6.74 18.34
N VAL A 210 -14.31 -7.47 18.65
CA VAL A 210 -13.11 -6.95 19.30
C VAL A 210 -12.43 -5.94 18.38
N CYS A 211 -12.25 -4.70 18.85
CA CYS A 211 -11.65 -3.61 18.08
C CYS A 211 -10.24 -3.23 18.57
N ALA A 212 -9.86 -3.60 19.79
CA ALA A 212 -8.49 -3.44 20.29
C ALA A 212 -8.08 -4.54 21.28
N ILE A 213 -6.81 -4.96 21.15
CA ILE A 213 -6.07 -5.80 22.11
C ILE A 213 -4.69 -5.13 22.24
N LEU A 214 -4.41 -4.54 23.40
CA LEU A 214 -3.20 -3.75 23.66
C LEU A 214 -2.43 -4.33 24.84
N PHE A 215 -1.10 -4.25 24.81
CA PHE A 215 -0.23 -4.63 25.93
C PHE A 215 0.54 -3.43 26.48
N GLY A 216 0.84 -3.45 27.76
CA GLY A 216 1.69 -2.45 28.39
C GLY A 216 2.09 -2.85 29.79
N ASP A 217 2.89 -2.00 30.42
CA ASP A 217 3.28 -2.15 31.83
C ASP A 217 2.45 -1.23 32.75
N ASP A 218 1.72 -0.27 32.17
CA ASP A 218 0.87 0.70 32.87
C ASP A 218 -0.57 0.64 32.32
N PRO A 219 -1.55 0.13 33.11
CA PRO A 219 -2.97 0.12 32.78
C PRO A 219 -3.54 1.48 32.36
N ASP A 220 -3.12 2.57 33.01
CA ASP A 220 -3.64 3.91 32.75
C ASP A 220 -3.15 4.44 31.40
N HIS A 221 -1.94 4.05 30.98
CA HIS A 221 -1.44 4.35 29.65
C HIS A 221 -2.22 3.59 28.56
N LEU A 222 -2.65 2.36 28.82
CA LEU A 222 -3.47 1.60 27.88
C LEU A 222 -4.86 2.22 27.70
N ALA A 223 -5.49 2.63 28.80
CA ALA A 223 -6.78 3.32 28.75
C ALA A 223 -6.68 4.65 27.97
N ARG A 224 -5.59 5.40 28.16
CA ARG A 224 -5.30 6.61 27.37
C ARG A 224 -5.05 6.33 25.89
N ASP A 225 -4.27 5.31 25.52
CA ASP A 225 -4.09 4.90 24.11
C ASP A 225 -5.44 4.52 23.48
N LEU A 226 -6.32 3.83 24.21
CA LEU A 226 -7.68 3.54 23.74
C LEU A 226 -8.49 4.83 23.51
N GLN A 227 -8.48 5.76 24.47
CA GLN A 227 -9.20 7.03 24.36
C GLN A 227 -8.70 7.88 23.19
N ASP A 228 -7.39 8.00 22.99
CA ASP A 228 -6.80 8.78 21.90
C ASP A 228 -7.15 8.19 20.52
N ARG A 229 -7.27 6.86 20.44
CA ARG A 229 -7.67 6.15 19.20
C ARG A 229 -9.15 6.29 18.87
N PHE A 230 -9.97 6.44 19.90
CA PHE A 230 -11.42 6.48 19.81
C PHE A 230 -11.94 7.73 20.53
N ASP A 231 -11.39 8.89 20.16
CA ASP A 231 -11.65 10.20 20.75
C ASP A 231 -13.13 10.61 20.81
N LYS A 232 -13.94 10.05 19.92
CA LYS A 232 -15.40 10.29 19.81
C LYS A 232 -16.26 9.12 20.29
N ALA A 233 -15.66 8.05 20.80
CA ALA A 233 -16.39 6.91 21.33
C ALA A 233 -16.78 7.12 22.79
N GLU A 234 -17.92 6.54 23.17
CA GLU A 234 -18.28 6.40 24.57
C GLU A 234 -17.57 5.14 25.11
N LEU A 235 -16.58 5.33 25.98
CA LEU A 235 -15.87 4.23 26.62
C LEU A 235 -16.63 3.76 27.86
N ILE A 236 -17.03 2.49 27.85
CA ILE A 236 -17.84 1.87 28.91
C ILE A 236 -16.99 0.76 29.56
N GLY A 237 -16.95 0.72 30.89
CA GLY A 237 -16.30 -0.39 31.60
C GLY A 237 -16.98 -1.73 31.31
N GLY A 238 -16.18 -2.80 31.26
CA GLY A 238 -16.67 -4.15 31.05
C GLY A 238 -17.63 -4.61 32.16
N ASP A 239 -18.63 -5.40 31.78
CA ASP A 239 -19.49 -6.14 32.70
C ASP A 239 -19.01 -7.60 32.85
N ALA A 240 -19.68 -8.40 33.68
CA ALA A 240 -19.33 -9.80 33.91
C ALA A 240 -19.40 -10.68 32.63
N ALA A 241 -20.19 -10.28 31.63
CA ALA A 241 -20.20 -10.98 30.34
C ALA A 241 -18.97 -10.60 29.51
N PHE A 242 -18.58 -9.32 29.53
CA PHE A 242 -17.37 -8.83 28.89
C PHE A 242 -16.10 -9.41 29.52
N GLU A 243 -16.05 -9.63 30.84
CA GLU A 243 -14.92 -10.30 31.50
C GLU A 243 -14.66 -11.72 30.95
N LYS A 244 -15.70 -12.44 30.51
CA LYS A 244 -15.52 -13.74 29.85
C LYS A 244 -14.82 -13.59 28.49
N LEU A 245 -15.14 -12.55 27.74
CA LEU A 245 -14.46 -12.21 26.48
C LEU A 245 -12.98 -11.89 26.75
N VAL A 246 -12.70 -11.10 27.78
CA VAL A 246 -11.33 -10.77 28.20
C VAL A 246 -10.57 -12.04 28.56
N ALA A 247 -11.16 -12.95 29.35
CA ALA A 247 -10.54 -14.22 29.71
C ALA A 247 -10.24 -15.11 28.49
N GLN A 248 -11.13 -15.14 27.49
CA GLN A 248 -10.87 -15.84 26.22
C GLN A 248 -9.69 -15.22 25.46
N VAL A 249 -9.62 -13.90 25.37
CA VAL A 249 -8.51 -13.18 24.72
C VAL A 249 -7.20 -13.43 25.48
N VAL A 250 -7.20 -13.39 26.81
CA VAL A 250 -6.02 -13.72 27.63
C VAL A 250 -5.59 -15.17 27.38
N GLY A 251 -6.53 -16.12 27.43
CA GLY A 251 -6.23 -17.53 27.15
C GLY A 251 -5.62 -17.75 25.77
N PHE A 252 -6.08 -17.02 24.75
CA PHE A 252 -5.50 -17.01 23.40
C PHE A 252 -4.10 -16.40 23.36
N VAL A 253 -3.84 -15.30 24.08
CA VAL A 253 -2.51 -14.71 24.17
C VAL A 253 -1.52 -15.68 24.85
N GLU A 254 -1.99 -16.42 25.85
CA GLU A 254 -1.21 -17.48 26.52
C GLU A 254 -1.01 -18.73 25.65
N HIS A 255 -1.90 -18.98 24.68
CA HIS A 255 -1.82 -20.12 23.78
C HIS A 255 -2.18 -19.75 22.32
N PRO A 256 -1.33 -18.98 21.60
CA PRO A 256 -1.68 -18.42 20.28
C PRO A 256 -1.97 -19.46 19.19
N ARG A 257 -1.52 -20.71 19.37
CA ARG A 257 -1.78 -21.82 18.44
C ARG A 257 -3.25 -22.27 18.43
N LEU A 258 -4.00 -22.03 19.50
CA LEU A 258 -5.42 -22.39 19.56
C LEU A 258 -6.28 -21.56 18.61
N GLY A 259 -5.78 -20.41 18.16
CA GLY A 259 -6.54 -19.45 17.38
C GLY A 259 -7.54 -18.67 18.25
N LEU A 260 -8.10 -17.62 17.66
CA LEU A 260 -9.12 -16.78 18.31
C LEU A 260 -10.40 -16.85 17.49
N ASP A 261 -11.39 -17.59 17.97
CA ASP A 261 -12.72 -17.69 17.35
C ASP A 261 -13.64 -16.58 17.88
N LEU A 262 -13.30 -15.34 17.56
CA LEU A 262 -14.08 -14.16 17.92
C LEU A 262 -14.20 -13.20 16.73
N PRO A 263 -15.36 -12.52 16.58
CA PRO A 263 -15.49 -11.49 15.55
C PRO A 263 -14.56 -10.32 15.85
N LEU A 264 -13.83 -9.86 14.82
CA LEU A 264 -12.91 -8.72 14.91
C LEU A 264 -13.48 -7.52 14.15
N ASP A 265 -13.53 -6.35 14.79
CA ASP A 265 -13.86 -5.07 14.16
C ASP A 265 -12.58 -4.38 13.69
N VAL A 266 -12.04 -4.86 12.57
CA VAL A 266 -10.77 -4.37 12.01
C VAL A 266 -10.97 -3.02 11.34
N ARG A 267 -10.38 -1.96 11.92
CA ARG A 267 -10.47 -0.59 11.41
C ARG A 267 -9.11 -0.10 10.89
N GLY A 268 -9.08 0.31 9.62
CA GLY A 268 -7.88 0.87 8.99
C GLY A 268 -8.10 1.19 7.52
N THR A 269 -7.10 1.81 6.90
CA THR A 269 -7.08 2.08 5.45
C THR A 269 -7.14 0.77 4.65
N ALA A 270 -7.57 0.84 3.39
CA ALA A 270 -7.60 -0.34 2.51
C ALA A 270 -6.21 -1.02 2.38
N PHE A 271 -5.12 -0.25 2.44
CA PHE A 271 -3.77 -0.80 2.45
C PHE A 271 -3.48 -1.57 3.75
N GLN A 272 -3.79 -0.99 4.91
CA GLN A 272 -3.61 -1.63 6.21
C GLN A 272 -4.42 -2.92 6.32
N GLN A 273 -5.69 -2.90 5.94
CA GLN A 273 -6.54 -4.10 5.96
C GLN A 273 -5.96 -5.23 5.11
N ARG A 274 -5.44 -4.92 3.92
CA ARG A 274 -4.78 -5.92 3.06
C ARG A 274 -3.50 -6.48 3.68
N VAL A 275 -2.70 -5.64 4.34
CA VAL A 275 -1.53 -6.09 5.09
C VAL A 275 -1.98 -7.03 6.21
N TRP A 276 -2.91 -6.60 7.06
CA TRP A 276 -3.38 -7.37 8.20
C TRP A 276 -4.03 -8.71 7.81
N GLN A 277 -4.76 -8.75 6.70
CA GLN A 277 -5.26 -10.00 6.13
C GLN A 277 -4.11 -10.94 5.76
N ALA A 278 -3.06 -10.43 5.10
CA ALA A 278 -1.89 -11.22 4.77
C ALA A 278 -1.10 -11.68 6.01
N LEU A 279 -1.15 -10.92 7.11
CA LEU A 279 -0.57 -11.32 8.40
C LEU A 279 -1.35 -12.46 9.04
N ALA A 280 -2.69 -12.39 9.04
CA ALA A 280 -3.56 -13.42 9.61
C ALA A 280 -3.37 -14.79 8.96
N GLU A 281 -2.88 -14.82 7.71
CA GLU A 281 -2.56 -16.05 6.98
C GLU A 281 -1.17 -16.64 7.31
N ILE A 282 -0.34 -15.99 8.15
CA ILE A 282 0.95 -16.54 8.59
C ILE A 282 0.67 -17.54 9.71
N PRO A 283 0.98 -18.84 9.57
CA PRO A 283 0.72 -19.85 10.60
C PRO A 283 1.44 -19.57 11.92
N ALA A 284 0.89 -20.06 13.03
CA ALA A 284 1.58 -20.00 14.31
C ALA A 284 2.86 -20.85 14.29
N GLY A 285 3.95 -20.30 14.83
CA GLY A 285 5.27 -20.94 14.79
C GLY A 285 6.06 -20.66 13.51
N GLU A 286 5.45 -20.00 12.51
CA GLU A 286 6.14 -19.54 11.31
C GLU A 286 6.41 -18.03 11.36
N THR A 287 7.43 -17.59 10.63
CA THR A 287 7.73 -16.17 10.46
C THR A 287 7.82 -15.79 8.99
N ALA A 288 7.47 -14.54 8.70
CA ALA A 288 7.62 -13.95 7.37
C ALA A 288 8.41 -12.66 7.44
N SER A 289 9.11 -12.30 6.36
CA SER A 289 9.76 -11.00 6.29
C SER A 289 8.78 -9.91 5.84
N TYR A 290 9.08 -8.64 6.16
CA TYR A 290 8.32 -7.50 5.59
C TYR A 290 8.31 -7.53 4.05
N ALA A 291 9.40 -7.99 3.42
CA ALA A 291 9.47 -8.14 1.98
C ALA A 291 8.54 -9.25 1.46
N THR A 292 8.45 -10.38 2.18
CA THR A 292 7.54 -11.48 1.87
C THR A 292 6.09 -11.01 1.94
N VAL A 293 5.71 -10.28 2.99
CA VAL A 293 4.35 -9.72 3.13
C VAL A 293 4.06 -8.71 2.01
N ALA A 294 5.02 -7.83 1.70
CA ALA A 294 4.90 -6.85 0.61
C ALA A 294 4.69 -7.53 -0.76
N ALA A 295 5.43 -8.61 -1.05
CA ALA A 295 5.23 -9.43 -2.25
C ALA A 295 3.85 -10.10 -2.26
N LYS A 296 3.43 -10.68 -1.14
CA LYS A 296 2.14 -11.38 -0.98
C LYS A 296 0.94 -10.48 -1.27
N ILE A 297 0.99 -9.20 -0.86
CA ILE A 297 -0.06 -8.23 -1.17
C ILE A 297 0.07 -7.61 -2.59
N GLY A 298 0.96 -8.12 -3.44
CA GLY A 298 1.17 -7.64 -4.81
C GLY A 298 1.87 -6.27 -4.88
N LYS A 299 2.65 -5.92 -3.85
CA LYS A 299 3.39 -4.65 -3.73
C LYS A 299 4.84 -4.86 -3.27
N PRO A 300 5.71 -5.56 -4.03
CA PRO A 300 7.05 -5.97 -3.57
C PRO A 300 7.95 -4.82 -3.08
N THR A 301 7.74 -3.59 -3.57
CA THR A 301 8.52 -2.40 -3.18
C THR A 301 7.99 -1.70 -1.93
N ALA A 302 6.82 -2.08 -1.41
CA ALA A 302 6.13 -1.38 -0.31
C ALA A 302 6.58 -1.82 1.10
N ILE A 303 7.81 -2.29 1.26
CA ILE A 303 8.34 -2.88 2.51
C ILE A 303 8.15 -1.94 3.71
N ARG A 304 8.52 -0.66 3.57
CA ARG A 304 8.39 0.34 4.64
C ARG A 304 6.93 0.62 5.00
N ALA A 305 6.04 0.67 4.01
CA ALA A 305 4.61 0.88 4.24
C ALA A 305 3.98 -0.32 4.95
N VAL A 306 4.41 -1.55 4.62
CA VAL A 306 4.01 -2.76 5.35
C VAL A 306 4.47 -2.68 6.81
N ALA A 307 5.71 -2.27 7.07
CA ALA A 307 6.20 -2.11 8.44
C ALA A 307 5.39 -1.08 9.25
N GLN A 308 5.00 0.04 8.63
CA GLN A 308 4.11 1.03 9.24
C GLN A 308 2.70 0.47 9.51
N ALA A 309 2.15 -0.32 8.58
CA ALA A 309 0.87 -0.99 8.77
C ALA A 309 0.92 -2.02 9.91
N CYS A 310 2.03 -2.76 10.06
CA CYS A 310 2.26 -3.63 11.22
C CYS A 310 2.29 -2.83 12.53
N ALA A 311 2.97 -1.67 12.57
CA ALA A 311 3.03 -0.81 13.76
C ALA A 311 1.69 -0.14 14.11
N ALA A 312 0.82 0.05 13.12
CA ALA A 312 -0.53 0.59 13.29
C ALA A 312 -1.55 -0.45 13.79
N ASN A 313 -1.18 -1.73 13.90
CA ASN A 313 -2.08 -2.77 14.35
C ASN A 313 -2.58 -2.49 15.79
N ALA A 314 -3.90 -2.55 15.98
CA ALA A 314 -4.56 -2.39 17.28
C ALA A 314 -5.01 -3.72 17.90
N LEU A 315 -4.88 -4.83 17.18
CA LEU A 315 -5.34 -6.16 17.59
C LEU A 315 -4.11 -7.06 17.77
N ALA A 316 -3.39 -6.86 18.89
CA ALA A 316 -2.22 -7.67 19.21
C ALA A 316 -2.56 -9.17 19.23
N VAL A 317 -1.65 -10.00 18.72
CA VAL A 317 -1.77 -11.47 18.57
C VAL A 317 -2.87 -11.92 17.61
N ALA A 318 -4.08 -11.37 17.69
CA ALA A 318 -5.21 -11.68 16.81
C ALA A 318 -4.92 -11.32 15.34
N ILE A 319 -4.27 -10.17 15.12
CA ILE A 319 -3.54 -9.88 13.88
C ILE A 319 -2.05 -10.10 14.20
N PRO A 320 -1.41 -11.19 13.73
CA PRO A 320 -0.15 -11.69 14.27
C PRO A 320 1.08 -10.94 13.69
N CYS A 321 1.14 -9.64 13.91
CA CYS A 321 2.25 -8.80 13.46
C CYS A 321 3.60 -9.11 14.14
N HIS A 322 3.60 -9.87 15.25
CA HIS A 322 4.81 -10.39 15.89
C HIS A 322 5.50 -11.47 15.04
N ARG A 323 4.78 -12.15 14.15
CA ARG A 323 5.33 -13.14 13.20
C ARG A 323 6.10 -12.50 12.03
N VAL A 324 6.06 -11.18 11.89
CA VAL A 324 6.80 -10.46 10.84
C VAL A 324 8.14 -9.99 11.36
N VAL A 325 9.23 -10.42 10.72
CA VAL A 325 10.61 -10.09 11.10
C VAL A 325 11.35 -9.36 9.98
N ARG A 326 12.55 -8.87 10.26
CA ARG A 326 13.42 -8.34 9.20
C ARG A 326 13.93 -9.45 8.29
N ASN A 327 14.41 -9.10 7.10
CA ASN A 327 14.96 -10.07 6.15
C ASN A 327 16.16 -10.85 6.70
N ASP A 328 16.90 -10.27 7.65
CA ASP A 328 18.04 -10.90 8.35
C ASP A 328 17.60 -11.75 9.56
N GLY A 329 16.29 -11.93 9.78
CA GLY A 329 15.73 -12.65 10.92
C GLY A 329 15.75 -11.85 12.23
N ALA A 330 16.37 -10.66 12.25
CA ALA A 330 16.46 -9.87 13.47
C ALA A 330 15.08 -9.36 13.92
N LEU A 331 14.83 -9.48 15.22
CA LEU A 331 13.66 -8.88 15.84
C LEU A 331 13.88 -7.37 15.95
N SER A 332 13.06 -6.63 15.20
CA SER A 332 12.94 -5.19 15.34
C SER A 332 11.49 -4.81 15.11
N GLY A 333 11.11 -3.62 15.56
CA GLY A 333 9.80 -3.06 15.28
C GLY A 333 8.67 -3.92 15.83
N TYR A 334 8.25 -3.62 17.05
CA TYR A 334 7.00 -4.11 17.61
C TYR A 334 6.37 -3.01 18.44
N ARG A 335 5.08 -2.74 18.20
CA ARG A 335 4.36 -1.66 18.88
C ARG A 335 4.48 -1.76 20.40
N TRP A 336 4.46 -2.98 20.92
CA TRP A 336 4.45 -3.27 22.35
C TRP A 336 5.83 -3.72 22.90
N GLY A 337 6.90 -3.54 22.13
CA GLY A 337 8.27 -3.83 22.55
C GLY A 337 8.83 -5.18 22.07
N VAL A 338 10.13 -5.22 21.80
CA VAL A 338 10.79 -6.40 21.19
C VAL A 338 10.77 -7.63 22.11
N GLU A 339 10.81 -7.43 23.42
CA GLU A 339 10.74 -8.53 24.40
C GLU A 339 9.41 -9.30 24.33
N ARG A 340 8.27 -8.59 24.24
CA ARG A 340 6.95 -9.23 24.06
C ARG A 340 6.86 -9.99 22.74
N LYS A 341 7.44 -9.43 21.66
CA LYS A 341 7.52 -10.11 20.36
C LYS A 341 8.32 -11.40 20.43
N ARG A 342 9.46 -11.40 21.13
CA ARG A 342 10.28 -12.59 21.36
C ARG A 342 9.50 -13.65 22.14
N ALA A 343 8.92 -13.28 23.28
CA ALA A 343 8.14 -14.19 24.12
C ALA A 343 6.98 -14.87 23.36
N LEU A 344 6.26 -14.12 22.50
CA LEU A 344 5.21 -14.69 21.66
C LEU A 344 5.73 -15.69 20.63
N LEU A 345 6.87 -15.39 19.99
CA LEU A 345 7.49 -16.31 19.03
C LEU A 345 7.99 -17.59 19.72
N ASP A 346 8.63 -17.46 20.89
CA ASP A 346 9.12 -18.60 21.66
C ASP A 346 7.97 -19.50 22.12
N ARG A 347 6.87 -18.89 22.59
CA ARG A 347 5.63 -19.59 22.96
C ARG A 347 5.02 -20.33 21.78
N GLU A 348 4.99 -19.70 20.61
CA GLU A 348 4.51 -20.34 19.39
C GLU A 348 5.44 -21.44 18.90
N ALA A 349 6.74 -21.41 19.22
CA ALA A 349 7.71 -22.45 18.84
C ALA A 349 7.70 -23.66 19.80
N ALA A 350 7.40 -23.44 21.08
CA ALA A 350 7.45 -24.47 22.13
C ALA A 350 6.18 -25.34 22.25
N ALA A 351 5.04 -24.86 21.72
CA ALA A 351 3.78 -25.61 21.62
C ALA A 351 3.70 -26.43 20.32
#